data_AF-A0A7J4T721-F1
#
_entry.id   AF-A0A7J4T721-F1
#
_cell.length_a   1.000
_cell.length_b   1.000
_cell.length_c   1.000
_cell.angle_alpha   90.00
_cell.angle_beta   90.00
_cell.angle_gamma   90.00
#
_symmetry.space_group_name_H-M   'P 1'
#
loop_
_entity.id
_entity.type
_entity.pdbx_description
1 polymer ?
#
loop_
_entity_poly.entity_id
_entity_poly.type
_entity_poly.pdbx_seq_one_letter_code
_entity_poly.pdbx_strand_id
1 'polypeptide(L)'
;MTSKEYSLKKNDLGAIGIGAMIIFIALILVAAVASTIIIKTAEELQQRAQKTGDDTQDNLGGKILIQGAYVSEETAGGGSADEITLIVQLSSGSDTTLLADMEWHMACDDGTAVAGVNAGVFTVATDLDGTALGATASVDAGETFLVPIDTSADCTPQVGDNQEMRVFIDGGGDTYASLHYNDVNPGSSII
;
A
#
# COMPACT_ATOMS: atom_id res chain seq x y z
N MET A 1 4.02 18.83 -87.28
CA MET A 1 3.56 17.76 -86.37
C MET A 1 3.79 18.06 -84.88
N THR A 2 4.26 19.25 -84.48
CA THR A 2 4.84 19.50 -83.14
C THR A 2 3.90 20.05 -82.05
N SER A 3 2.72 20.58 -82.38
CA SER A 3 1.82 21.25 -81.41
C SER A 3 0.95 20.30 -80.57
N LYS A 4 0.42 19.21 -81.17
CA LYS A 4 -0.43 18.23 -80.47
C LYS A 4 0.34 17.36 -79.46
N GLU A 5 1.59 17.02 -79.75
CA GLU A 5 2.46 16.27 -78.83
C GLU A 5 2.81 17.05 -77.56
N TYR A 6 2.99 18.38 -77.66
CA TYR A 6 3.35 19.21 -76.52
C TYR A 6 2.20 19.37 -75.51
N SER A 7 0.95 19.40 -76.00
CA SER A 7 -0.27 19.45 -75.18
C SER A 7 -0.51 18.12 -74.44
N LEU A 8 -0.30 16.98 -75.10
CA LEU A 8 -0.42 15.65 -74.49
C LEU A 8 0.59 15.43 -73.36
N LYS A 9 1.87 15.79 -73.56
CA LYS A 9 2.88 15.72 -72.50
C LYS A 9 2.54 16.61 -71.29
N LYS A 10 1.95 17.79 -71.53
CA LYS A 10 1.54 18.70 -70.44
C LYS A 10 0.37 18.14 -69.62
N ASN A 11 -0.57 17.44 -70.25
CA ASN A 11 -1.66 16.75 -69.57
C ASN A 11 -1.17 15.53 -68.78
N ASP A 12 -0.18 14.78 -69.28
CA ASP A 12 0.44 13.67 -68.54
C ASP A 12 1.15 14.16 -67.27
N LEU A 13 1.90 15.27 -67.35
CA LEU A 13 2.51 15.87 -66.16
C LEU A 13 1.45 16.35 -65.15
N GLY A 14 0.33 16.90 -65.63
CA GLY A 14 -0.79 17.30 -64.76
C GLY A 14 -1.46 16.11 -64.06
N ALA A 15 -1.66 14.98 -64.76
CA ALA A 15 -2.21 13.76 -64.20
C ALA A 15 -1.31 13.14 -63.12
N ILE A 16 0.02 13.13 -63.36
CA ILE A 16 1.02 12.68 -62.36
C ILE A 16 0.99 13.58 -61.12
N GLY A 17 0.89 14.91 -61.30
CA GLY A 17 0.80 15.86 -60.19
C GLY A 17 -0.42 15.66 -59.30
N ILE A 18 -1.58 15.35 -59.91
CA ILE A 18 -2.80 15.04 -59.15
C ILE A 18 -2.62 13.72 -58.37
N GLY A 19 -2.03 12.69 -59.00
CA GLY A 19 -1.70 11.43 -58.31
C GLY A 19 -0.76 11.64 -57.11
N ALA A 20 0.26 12.49 -57.26
CA ALA A 20 1.18 12.84 -56.19
C ALA A 20 0.48 13.57 -55.03
N MET A 21 -0.42 14.50 -55.31
CA MET A 21 -1.22 15.18 -54.28
C MET A 21 -2.13 14.23 -53.51
N ILE A 22 -2.75 13.25 -54.18
CA ILE A 22 -3.61 12.25 -53.53
C ILE A 22 -2.80 11.39 -52.55
N ILE A 23 -1.62 10.91 -52.98
CA ILE A 23 -0.75 10.12 -52.11
C ILE A 23 -0.26 10.95 -50.93
N PHE A 24 0.07 12.22 -51.16
CA PHE A 24 0.51 13.12 -50.10
C PHE A 24 -0.56 13.27 -49.01
N ILE A 25 -1.81 13.49 -49.39
CA ILE A 25 -2.94 13.59 -48.44
C ILE A 25 -3.15 12.26 -47.71
N ALA A 26 -3.12 11.14 -48.44
CA ALA A 26 -3.28 9.81 -47.84
C ALA A 26 -2.20 9.53 -46.78
N LEU A 27 -0.94 9.89 -47.05
CA LEU A 27 0.16 9.73 -46.10
C LEU A 27 -0.03 10.60 -44.85
N ILE A 28 -0.52 11.83 -45.00
CA ILE A 28 -0.81 12.70 -43.86
C ILE A 28 -1.91 12.09 -42.97
N LEU A 29 -2.96 11.53 -43.56
CA LEU A 29 -4.05 10.91 -42.81
C LEU A 29 -3.60 9.67 -42.05
N VAL A 30 -2.78 8.81 -42.66
CA VAL A 30 -2.20 7.64 -41.99
C VAL A 30 -1.27 8.07 -40.86
N ALA A 31 -0.43 9.09 -41.10
CA ALA A 31 0.45 9.65 -40.07
C ALA A 31 -0.33 10.24 -38.89
N ALA A 32 -1.47 10.90 -39.14
CA ALA A 32 -2.32 11.46 -38.10
C ALA A 32 -2.92 10.36 -37.20
N VAL A 33 -3.48 9.29 -37.79
CA VAL A 33 -4.03 8.16 -37.02
C VAL A 33 -2.93 7.45 -36.21
N ALA A 34 -1.77 7.21 -36.82
CA ALA A 34 -0.64 6.60 -36.13
C ALA A 34 -0.16 7.46 -34.95
N SER A 35 -0.09 8.78 -35.13
CA SER A 35 0.35 9.73 -34.10
C SER A 35 -0.58 9.70 -32.88
N THR A 36 -1.90 9.65 -33.08
CA THR A 36 -2.87 9.55 -31.98
C THR A 36 -2.67 8.28 -31.17
N ILE A 37 -2.40 7.15 -31.82
CA ILE A 37 -2.15 5.88 -31.12
C ILE A 37 -0.85 5.95 -30.33
N ILE A 38 0.22 6.47 -30.93
CA ILE A 38 1.53 6.63 -30.27
C ILE A 38 1.38 7.50 -29.02
N ILE A 39 0.73 8.66 -29.14
CA ILE A 39 0.50 9.58 -28.01
C ILE A 39 -0.31 8.88 -26.92
N LYS A 40 -1.41 8.23 -27.26
CA LYS A 40 -2.25 7.53 -26.27
C LYS A 40 -1.46 6.45 -25.52
N THR A 41 -0.68 5.65 -26.24
CA THR A 41 0.15 4.63 -25.60
C THR A 41 1.24 5.23 -24.72
N ALA A 42 1.83 6.36 -25.12
CA ALA A 42 2.82 7.07 -24.33
C ALA A 42 2.20 7.66 -23.05
N GLU A 43 1.01 8.25 -23.14
CA GLU A 43 0.26 8.79 -22.01
C GLU A 43 -0.15 7.69 -21.03
N GLU A 44 -0.67 6.56 -21.53
CA GLU A 44 -1.04 5.42 -20.70
C GLU A 44 0.19 4.83 -19.99
N LEU A 45 1.32 4.69 -20.69
CA LEU A 45 2.57 4.26 -20.08
C LEU A 45 3.06 5.24 -19.01
N GLN A 46 2.91 6.55 -19.24
CA GLN A 46 3.29 7.57 -18.25
C GLN A 46 2.39 7.55 -17.02
N GLN A 47 1.08 7.40 -17.19
CA GLN A 47 0.12 7.28 -16.08
C GLN A 47 0.38 6.02 -15.26
N ARG A 48 0.64 4.88 -15.93
CA ARG A 48 1.03 3.64 -15.25
C ARG A 48 2.35 3.80 -14.51
N ALA A 49 3.34 4.45 -15.12
CA ALA A 49 4.64 4.70 -14.49
C ALA A 49 4.51 5.62 -13.26
N GLN A 50 3.68 6.66 -13.33
CA GLN A 50 3.37 7.54 -12.20
C GLN A 50 2.67 6.76 -11.09
N LYS A 51 1.58 6.05 -11.42
CA LYS A 51 0.85 5.24 -10.45
C LYS A 51 1.74 4.21 -9.76
N THR A 52 2.57 3.47 -10.51
CA THR A 52 3.52 2.53 -9.90
C THR A 52 4.57 3.23 -9.04
N GLY A 53 4.98 4.44 -9.43
CA GLY A 53 5.86 5.28 -8.61
C GLY A 53 5.21 5.66 -7.29
N ASP A 54 3.97 6.15 -7.33
CA ASP A 54 3.16 6.50 -6.16
C ASP A 54 2.94 5.27 -5.28
N ASP A 55 2.43 4.16 -5.84
CA ASP A 55 2.24 2.89 -5.12
C ASP A 55 3.56 2.43 -4.46
N THR A 56 4.71 2.56 -5.13
CA THR A 56 6.02 2.17 -4.55
C THR A 56 6.44 3.11 -3.42
N GLN A 57 6.18 4.40 -3.57
CA GLN A 57 6.46 5.39 -2.54
C GLN A 57 5.62 5.11 -1.30
N ASP A 58 4.33 4.81 -1.47
CA ASP A 58 3.40 4.53 -0.38
C ASP A 58 3.77 3.22 0.32
N ASN A 59 4.11 2.16 -0.43
CA ASN A 59 4.57 0.89 0.14
C ASN A 59 5.90 1.00 0.92
N LEU A 60 6.80 1.92 0.53
CA LEU A 60 8.10 2.10 1.18
C LEU A 60 8.05 3.10 2.35
N GLY A 61 7.26 4.17 2.15
CA GLY A 61 7.14 5.33 3.04
C GLY A 61 6.03 5.19 4.07
N GLY A 62 4.88 4.66 3.67
CA GLY A 62 3.71 4.41 4.50
C GLY A 62 3.82 3.08 5.21
N LYS A 63 4.44 3.05 6.38
CA LYS A 63 4.47 1.88 7.26
C LYS A 63 4.23 2.31 8.69
N ILE A 64 3.93 1.36 9.57
CA ILE A 64 3.77 1.61 10.99
C ILE A 64 4.99 1.10 11.75
N LEU A 65 5.61 1.94 12.57
CA LEU A 65 6.76 1.60 13.38
C LEU A 65 6.28 1.14 14.76
N ILE A 66 6.66 -0.07 15.17
CA ILE A 66 6.39 -0.57 16.51
C ILE A 66 7.56 -0.12 17.40
N GLN A 67 7.28 0.82 18.31
CA GLN A 67 8.30 1.43 19.18
C GLN A 67 8.43 0.71 20.51
N GLY A 68 7.34 0.08 20.96
CA GLY A 68 7.25 -0.57 22.25
C GLY A 68 6.03 -1.47 22.32
N ALA A 69 6.06 -2.43 23.23
CA ALA A 69 4.92 -3.28 23.55
C ALA A 69 5.01 -3.68 25.02
N TYR A 70 3.89 -3.67 25.72
CA TYR A 70 3.81 -4.09 27.12
C TYR A 70 2.50 -4.83 27.42
N VAL A 71 2.48 -5.62 28.48
CA VAL A 71 1.28 -6.32 28.93
C VAL A 71 0.34 -5.35 29.66
N SER A 72 -0.91 -5.18 29.21
CA SER A 72 -1.89 -4.31 29.88
C SER A 72 -2.70 -5.07 30.92
N GLU A 73 -3.12 -6.30 30.63
CA GLU A 73 -3.95 -7.12 31.52
C GLU A 73 -3.45 -8.57 31.60
N GLU A 74 -3.63 -9.18 32.76
CA GLU A 74 -3.32 -10.59 33.04
C GLU A 74 -4.62 -11.35 33.31
N THR A 75 -4.68 -12.63 32.90
CA THR A 75 -5.84 -13.48 33.16
C THR A 75 -6.17 -13.56 34.66
N ALA A 76 -7.46 -13.65 35.03
CA ALA A 76 -7.96 -13.64 36.41
C ALA A 76 -7.46 -14.76 37.36
N GLY A 77 -6.56 -15.65 36.91
CA GLY A 77 -5.90 -16.68 37.71
C GLY A 77 -4.38 -16.57 37.77
N GLY A 78 -3.82 -15.59 37.07
CA GLY A 78 -2.39 -15.36 36.88
C GLY A 78 -1.69 -16.37 35.95
N GLY A 79 -0.61 -15.93 35.30
CA GLY A 79 0.28 -16.79 34.51
C GLY A 79 0.16 -16.71 32.98
N SER A 80 -0.74 -15.87 32.45
CA SER A 80 -0.86 -15.56 31.02
C SER A 80 -1.30 -14.10 30.80
N ALA A 81 -0.83 -13.46 29.72
CA ALA A 81 -1.32 -12.12 29.36
C ALA A 81 -2.68 -12.21 28.65
N ASP A 82 -3.63 -11.39 29.07
CA ASP A 82 -4.99 -11.33 28.49
C ASP A 82 -5.07 -10.23 27.43
N GLU A 83 -4.35 -9.13 27.65
CA GLU A 83 -4.27 -8.01 26.73
C GLU A 83 -2.84 -7.46 26.69
N ILE A 84 -2.36 -7.15 25.49
CA ILE A 84 -1.11 -6.42 25.28
C ILE A 84 -1.41 -5.06 24.67
N THR A 85 -0.66 -4.04 25.04
CA THR A 85 -0.73 -2.72 24.40
C THR A 85 0.53 -2.45 23.61
N LEU A 86 0.35 -2.11 22.34
CA LEU A 86 1.41 -1.73 21.42
C LEU A 86 1.54 -0.22 21.38
N ILE A 87 2.78 0.28 21.45
CA ILE A 87 3.11 1.67 21.18
C ILE A 87 3.58 1.73 19.74
N VAL A 88 2.74 2.28 18.87
CA VAL A 88 2.95 2.32 17.43
C VAL A 88 2.97 3.75 16.94
N GLN A 89 3.75 3.99 15.90
CA GLN A 89 3.88 5.30 15.28
C GLN A 89 3.69 5.18 13.78
N LEU A 90 2.82 5.99 13.20
CA LEU A 90 2.70 6.06 11.74
C LEU A 90 3.96 6.71 11.16
N SER A 91 4.58 6.08 10.17
CA SER A 91 5.80 6.61 9.54
C SER A 91 5.58 8.03 9.01
N SER A 92 6.57 8.91 9.16
CA SER A 92 6.50 10.31 8.71
C SER A 92 6.38 10.48 7.19
N GLY A 93 6.51 9.39 6.42
CA GLY A 93 6.31 9.34 4.98
C GLY A 93 5.00 8.68 4.56
N SER A 94 4.10 8.36 5.51
CA SER A 94 2.75 7.89 5.23
C SER A 94 1.82 9.04 4.91
N ASP A 95 0.74 8.75 4.21
CA ASP A 95 -0.44 9.61 4.22
C ASP A 95 -1.27 9.35 5.49
N THR A 96 -2.21 10.25 5.77
CA THR A 96 -3.20 10.09 6.85
C THR A 96 -4.04 8.83 6.59
N THR A 97 -4.10 7.93 7.57
CA THR A 97 -4.77 6.63 7.46
C THR A 97 -5.81 6.46 8.56
N LEU A 98 -6.92 5.77 8.28
CA LEU A 98 -7.91 5.41 9.30
C LEU A 98 -7.42 4.24 10.14
N LEU A 99 -7.86 4.17 11.41
CA LEU A 99 -7.59 3.01 12.26
C LEU A 99 -8.14 1.71 11.65
N ALA A 100 -9.32 1.78 11.02
CA ALA A 100 -9.94 0.64 10.38
C ALA A 100 -9.17 0.08 9.16
N ASP A 101 -8.22 0.85 8.61
CA ASP A 101 -7.41 0.45 7.45
C ASP A 101 -6.05 -0.14 7.87
N MET A 102 -5.86 -0.35 9.19
CA MET A 102 -4.67 -0.97 9.76
C MET A 102 -5.02 -2.34 10.37
N GLU A 103 -4.35 -3.37 9.88
CA GLU A 103 -4.56 -4.77 10.28
C GLU A 103 -3.32 -5.31 10.98
N TRP A 104 -3.50 -6.15 11.99
CA TRP A 104 -2.43 -6.84 12.67
C TRP A 104 -2.67 -8.34 12.64
N HIS A 105 -1.57 -9.09 12.55
CA HIS A 105 -1.55 -10.53 12.63
C HIS A 105 -0.45 -10.94 13.60
N MET A 106 -0.80 -11.82 14.51
CA MET A 106 0.09 -12.43 15.47
C MET A 106 0.08 -13.93 15.25
N ALA A 107 1.25 -14.52 15.11
CA ALA A 107 1.45 -15.96 15.05
C ALA A 107 1.99 -16.47 16.39
N CYS A 108 1.39 -17.54 16.88
CA CYS A 108 1.76 -18.20 18.13
C CYS A 108 1.82 -19.71 17.97
N ASP A 109 2.48 -20.38 18.91
CA ASP A 109 2.38 -21.82 19.07
C ASP A 109 1.23 -22.13 20.02
N ASP A 110 0.10 -22.63 19.49
CA ASP A 110 -1.07 -23.02 20.28
C ASP A 110 -0.93 -24.46 20.85
N GLY A 111 0.28 -25.04 20.81
CA GLY A 111 0.54 -26.40 21.28
C GLY A 111 -0.12 -27.48 20.41
N THR A 112 -0.62 -27.11 19.22
CA THR A 112 -1.18 -28.02 18.21
C THR A 112 -0.19 -28.22 17.06
N ALA A 113 -0.50 -29.09 16.10
CA ALA A 113 0.37 -29.33 14.95
C ALA A 113 0.42 -28.16 13.94
N VAL A 114 -0.38 -27.11 14.15
CA VAL A 114 -0.48 -25.92 13.30
C VAL A 114 -0.29 -24.68 14.18
N ALA A 115 0.46 -23.69 13.69
CA ALA A 115 0.60 -22.42 14.41
C ALA A 115 -0.77 -21.74 14.55
N GLY A 116 -1.06 -21.24 15.76
CA GLY A 116 -2.20 -20.39 16.02
C GLY A 116 -1.98 -19.01 15.38
N VAL A 117 -3.06 -18.38 14.94
CA VAL A 117 -3.02 -17.01 14.41
C VAL A 117 -4.13 -16.21 15.07
N ASN A 118 -3.75 -15.13 15.73
CA ASN A 118 -4.67 -14.10 16.18
C ASN A 118 -4.53 -12.90 15.24
N ALA A 119 -5.64 -12.39 14.70
CA ALA A 119 -5.62 -11.31 13.73
C ALA A 119 -6.84 -10.42 13.90
N GLY A 120 -6.66 -9.15 13.59
CA GLY A 120 -7.73 -8.18 13.69
C GLY A 120 -7.37 -6.83 13.10
N VAL A 121 -8.35 -5.93 13.13
CA VAL A 121 -8.20 -4.54 12.71
C VAL A 121 -8.12 -3.67 13.95
N PHE A 122 -7.41 -2.54 13.87
CA PHE A 122 -7.42 -1.57 14.97
C PHE A 122 -8.81 -0.92 15.10
N THR A 123 -9.51 -1.24 16.18
CA THR A 123 -10.86 -0.73 16.46
C THR A 123 -10.87 0.35 17.53
N VAL A 124 -9.88 0.31 18.42
CA VAL A 124 -9.66 1.25 19.51
C VAL A 124 -8.16 1.55 19.56
N ALA A 125 -7.82 2.82 19.74
CA ALA A 125 -6.49 3.23 20.15
C ALA A 125 -6.59 4.39 21.14
N THR A 126 -5.48 4.72 21.78
CA THR A 126 -5.36 5.88 22.65
C THR A 126 -4.19 6.73 22.16
N ASP A 127 -4.44 7.99 21.88
CA ASP A 127 -3.38 8.96 21.58
C ASP A 127 -2.50 9.19 22.83
N LEU A 128 -1.28 9.69 22.66
CA LEU A 128 -0.36 9.97 23.75
C LEU A 128 -0.90 11.03 24.73
N ASP A 129 -1.79 11.90 24.25
CA ASP A 129 -2.52 12.89 25.08
C ASP A 129 -3.69 12.26 25.86
N GLY A 130 -3.91 10.95 25.75
CA GLY A 130 -4.97 10.20 26.44
C GLY A 130 -6.33 10.26 25.75
N THR A 131 -6.40 10.80 24.53
CA THR A 131 -7.62 10.83 23.73
C THR A 131 -7.90 9.45 23.15
N ALA A 132 -9.08 8.90 23.42
CA ALA A 132 -9.50 7.64 22.80
C ALA A 132 -9.85 7.86 21.31
N LEU A 133 -9.23 7.07 20.45
CA LEU A 133 -9.47 7.00 19.02
C LEU A 133 -10.32 5.75 18.73
N GLY A 134 -11.43 5.93 18.03
CA GLY A 134 -12.24 4.80 17.53
C GLY A 134 -11.85 4.41 16.12
N ALA A 135 -12.41 3.30 15.61
CA ALA A 135 -12.14 2.77 14.27
C ALA A 135 -12.27 3.79 13.11
N THR A 136 -13.13 4.80 13.25
CA THR A 136 -13.33 5.86 12.23
C THR A 136 -12.42 7.07 12.42
N ALA A 137 -11.53 7.06 13.41
CA ALA A 137 -10.53 8.10 13.61
C ALA A 137 -9.40 7.93 12.58
N SER A 138 -8.86 9.07 12.15
CA SER A 138 -7.69 9.14 11.30
C SER A 138 -6.45 9.46 12.12
N VAL A 139 -5.32 8.91 11.72
CA VAL A 139 -4.00 9.20 12.29
C VAL A 139 -3.11 9.79 11.21
N ASP A 140 -2.42 10.87 11.56
CA ASP A 140 -1.53 11.58 10.67
C ASP A 140 -0.09 11.03 10.74
N ALA A 141 0.68 11.32 9.70
CA ALA A 141 2.06 10.89 9.59
C ALA A 141 2.91 11.39 10.76
N GLY A 142 3.62 10.48 11.43
CA GLY A 142 4.49 10.78 12.57
C GLY A 142 3.79 10.71 13.93
N GLU A 143 2.47 10.61 13.98
CA GLU A 143 1.72 10.48 15.22
C GLU A 143 1.95 9.12 15.88
N THR A 144 2.05 9.13 17.21
CA THR A 144 2.27 7.93 18.03
C THR A 144 1.05 7.66 18.88
N PHE A 145 0.55 6.44 18.83
CA PHE A 145 -0.65 6.03 19.54
C PHE A 145 -0.48 4.63 20.12
N LEU A 146 -1.30 4.33 21.13
CA LEU A 146 -1.31 3.08 21.84
C LEU A 146 -2.49 2.23 21.37
N VAL A 147 -2.24 0.99 20.97
CA VAL A 147 -3.27 0.07 20.51
C VAL A 147 -3.34 -1.14 21.44
N PRO A 148 -4.46 -1.35 22.15
CA PRO A 148 -4.69 -2.60 22.87
C PRO A 148 -5.03 -3.73 21.90
N ILE A 149 -4.44 -4.90 22.15
CA ILE A 149 -4.62 -6.13 21.40
C ILE A 149 -5.07 -7.20 22.39
N ASP A 150 -6.25 -7.73 22.16
CA ASP A 150 -6.84 -8.81 22.95
C ASP A 150 -6.18 -10.15 22.57
N THR A 151 -5.51 -10.77 23.54
CA THR A 151 -4.89 -12.09 23.43
C THR A 151 -5.60 -13.15 24.26
N SER A 152 -6.76 -12.83 24.86
CA SER A 152 -7.49 -13.69 25.80
C SER A 152 -8.09 -14.95 25.16
N ALA A 153 -8.53 -14.83 23.90
CA ALA A 153 -9.20 -15.90 23.17
C ALA A 153 -8.24 -16.72 22.31
N ASP A 154 -7.30 -16.05 21.64
CA ASP A 154 -6.36 -16.63 20.69
C ASP A 154 -4.95 -16.13 20.99
N CYS A 155 -3.96 -17.04 20.97
CA CYS A 155 -2.56 -16.73 21.24
C CYS A 155 -2.28 -16.14 22.63
N THR A 156 -2.85 -16.70 23.70
CA THR A 156 -2.57 -16.31 25.10
C THR A 156 -1.10 -16.58 25.46
N PRO A 157 -0.23 -15.56 25.57
CA PRO A 157 1.19 -15.78 25.83
C PRO A 157 1.46 -16.11 27.30
N GLN A 158 2.40 -17.01 27.53
CA GLN A 158 2.95 -17.35 28.83
C GLN A 158 4.40 -16.85 28.97
N VAL A 159 4.93 -16.87 30.20
CA VAL A 159 6.33 -16.51 30.46
C VAL A 159 7.27 -17.45 29.70
N GLY A 160 8.13 -16.86 28.86
CA GLY A 160 9.10 -17.56 28.02
C GLY A 160 8.68 -17.72 26.57
N ASP A 161 7.44 -17.38 26.21
CA ASP A 161 6.96 -17.48 24.84
C ASP A 161 7.58 -16.39 23.95
N ASN A 162 7.66 -16.71 22.66
CA ASN A 162 8.03 -15.77 21.62
C ASN A 162 6.97 -15.81 20.51
N GLN A 163 6.31 -14.69 20.28
CA GLN A 163 5.26 -14.56 19.28
C GLN A 163 5.71 -13.60 18.19
N GLU A 164 5.36 -13.91 16.95
CA GLU A 164 5.67 -13.06 15.82
C GLU A 164 4.46 -12.22 15.49
N MET A 165 4.64 -10.91 15.39
CA MET A 165 3.59 -9.99 15.02
C MET A 165 3.96 -9.23 13.76
N ARG A 166 2.96 -9.05 12.90
CA ARG A 166 3.06 -8.24 11.70
C ARG A 166 1.88 -7.28 11.65
N VAL A 167 2.17 -6.02 11.37
CA VAL A 167 1.15 -4.99 11.19
C VAL A 167 1.21 -4.49 9.75
N PHE A 168 0.05 -4.31 9.14
CA PHE A 168 -0.18 -3.93 7.76
C PHE A 168 -1.00 -2.64 7.72
N ILE A 169 -0.72 -1.80 6.75
CA ILE A 169 -1.51 -0.63 6.41
C ILE A 169 -2.08 -0.83 5.00
N ASP A 170 -3.37 -0.58 4.79
CA ASP A 170 -3.94 -0.59 3.44
C ASP A 170 -3.34 0.53 2.58
N GLY A 171 -2.83 0.18 1.39
CA GLY A 171 -2.06 1.08 0.53
C GLY A 171 -0.62 1.34 1.00
N GLY A 172 -0.22 0.85 2.17
CA GLY A 172 1.13 0.98 2.72
C GLY A 172 1.91 -0.34 2.74
N GLY A 173 3.06 -0.32 3.40
CA GLY A 173 3.88 -1.47 3.71
C GLY A 173 3.53 -2.12 5.04
N ASP A 174 4.20 -3.24 5.31
CA ASP A 174 4.09 -4.00 6.55
C ASP A 174 5.28 -3.75 7.48
N THR A 175 5.09 -4.05 8.75
CA THR A 175 6.17 -4.05 9.75
C THR A 175 6.08 -5.29 10.61
N TYR A 176 7.24 -5.87 10.91
CA TYR A 176 7.38 -7.09 11.69
C TYR A 176 8.01 -6.77 13.05
N ALA A 177 7.49 -7.40 14.10
CA ALA A 177 8.06 -7.40 15.44
C ALA A 177 8.01 -8.82 16.03
N SER A 178 9.00 -9.15 16.85
CA SER A 178 8.99 -10.35 17.68
C SER A 178 8.70 -9.91 19.11
N LEU A 179 7.67 -10.48 19.72
CA LEU A 179 7.25 -10.21 21.09
C LEU A 179 7.78 -11.33 21.99
N HIS A 180 8.65 -10.99 22.93
CA HIS A 180 9.23 -11.93 23.88
C HIS A 180 8.74 -11.65 25.30
N TYR A 181 8.06 -12.63 25.89
CA TYR A 181 7.39 -12.49 27.17
C TYR A 181 8.30 -12.93 28.32
N ASN A 182 9.09 -11.99 28.86
CA ASN A 182 9.92 -12.25 30.05
C ASN A 182 9.10 -12.34 31.35
N ASP A 183 7.98 -11.63 31.39
CA ASP A 183 7.01 -11.59 32.48
C ASP A 183 5.62 -11.29 31.88
N VAL A 184 4.56 -11.82 32.49
CA VAL A 184 3.16 -11.63 32.09
C VAL A 184 2.41 -10.70 33.06
N ASN A 185 3.11 -10.16 34.07
CA ASN A 185 2.56 -9.15 34.95
C ASN A 185 2.25 -7.85 34.17
N PRO A 186 1.15 -7.14 34.49
CA PRO A 186 0.83 -5.85 33.88
C PRO A 186 1.98 -4.84 33.99
N GLY A 187 2.28 -4.16 32.89
CA GLY A 187 3.37 -3.18 32.76
C GLY A 187 4.73 -3.78 32.37
N SER A 188 4.82 -5.10 32.17
CA SER A 188 6.05 -5.75 31.69
C SER A 188 6.28 -5.45 30.21
N SER A 189 7.50 -5.04 29.85
CA SER A 189 7.90 -4.84 28.44
C SER A 189 8.12 -6.19 27.75
N ILE A 190 7.60 -6.32 26.53
CA ILE A 190 7.61 -7.56 25.74
C ILE A 190 8.33 -7.42 24.39
N ILE A 191 9.10 -6.35 24.21
CA ILE A 191 9.97 -6.09 23.04
C ILE A 191 11.35 -5.62 23.48
#